data_AF-A0A957N815-F1
#
_entry.id   AF-A0A957N815-F1
#
_cell.length_a   1.000
_cell.length_b   1.000
_cell.length_c   1.000
_cell.angle_alpha   90.00
_cell.angle_beta   90.00
_cell.angle_gamma   90.00
#
_symmetry.space_group_name_H-M   'P 1'
#
loop_
_entity.id
_entity.type
_entity.pdbx_description
1 polymer ?
#
loop_
_entity_poly.entity_id
_entity_poly.type
_entity_poly.pdbx_seq_one_letter_code
_entity_poly.pdbx_strand_id
1 'polypeptide(L)'
;MTAGEQPAGRSAHNPPRDPERRRMYVLDTNVLLHDPTALFRFKENDIFLPMAVIEELDHAKKGTSEVARSARQVSRFLDGLIGESDLTALRDGLALPAPGEGAGLVSPSGKLYLQTELFDGALPQDLPGSVPDNTIIAIALTMVGHYTDQEIVLVSKDINLRIKARMLGLVAEDYYSDQVLDDVDLLYSGVAPLPPDVWERQGANLEVWQANGHTFYALPNLPEDMPVFPNLCLYGDEDSGIEVIVREDPKRKFVLQQVTDYRNTKHAVWGIMARNREQNFALNMLMDPDISFVTLLGTAGTGKTLLALAAGLAQTMEHKLYREIIVTRETIPVGEDIGFLPGSEEEKMTPWMGALLDNLEVLTVSEEGGEWGRAVTNDMLSHRIKIRSLNFMRGRTFLDRYVIIDEAQNLSAKQMKTL
;
A
#
# COMPACT_ATOMS: atom_id res chain seq x y z
N MET A 1 25.42 53.90 -13.69
CA MET A 1 24.62 52.99 -12.83
C MET A 1 24.74 51.61 -13.42
N THR A 2 25.69 50.85 -12.87
CA THR A 2 26.04 49.48 -13.24
C THR A 2 25.07 48.53 -12.54
N ALA A 3 24.34 47.73 -13.31
CA ALA A 3 23.50 46.65 -12.79
C ALA A 3 24.39 45.49 -12.36
N GLY A 4 24.25 45.08 -11.10
CA GLY A 4 25.00 43.96 -10.50
C GLY A 4 24.40 42.61 -10.91
N GLU A 5 25.26 41.72 -11.38
CA GLU A 5 24.96 40.29 -11.51
C GLU A 5 24.98 39.63 -10.12
N GLN A 6 23.90 38.93 -9.78
CA GLN A 6 23.86 38.02 -8.64
C GLN A 6 24.55 36.69 -9.00
N PRO A 7 25.34 36.08 -8.11
CA PRO A 7 26.01 34.82 -8.40
C PRO A 7 25.01 33.65 -8.31
N ALA A 8 24.94 32.85 -9.37
CA ALA A 8 24.23 31.57 -9.40
C ALA A 8 24.79 30.62 -8.32
N GLY A 9 23.90 30.06 -7.50
CA GLY A 9 24.23 29.10 -6.45
C GLY A 9 24.92 27.87 -7.04
N ARG A 10 26.12 27.56 -6.53
CA ARG A 10 26.83 26.32 -6.84
C ARG A 10 26.09 25.14 -6.19
N SER A 11 25.34 24.40 -7.00
CA SER A 11 24.93 23.04 -6.68
C SER A 11 26.18 22.18 -6.48
N ALA A 12 26.27 21.49 -5.34
CA ALA A 12 27.33 20.53 -5.07
C ALA A 12 27.21 19.38 -6.08
N HIS A 13 28.10 19.39 -7.08
CA HIS A 13 28.20 18.38 -8.12
C HIS A 13 28.52 17.02 -7.49
N ASN A 14 27.58 16.07 -7.54
CA ASN A 14 27.94 14.65 -7.56
C ASN A 14 28.80 14.40 -8.80
N PRO A 15 29.83 13.55 -8.75
CA PRO A 15 30.58 13.18 -9.94
C PRO A 15 29.65 12.55 -10.99
N PRO A 16 29.96 12.71 -12.29
CA PRO A 16 29.12 12.17 -13.37
C PRO A 16 29.00 10.65 -13.26
N ARG A 17 27.76 10.16 -13.47
CA ARG A 17 27.35 8.74 -13.45
C ARG A 17 28.15 7.94 -14.49
N ASP A 18 28.80 6.86 -14.06
CA ASP A 18 29.31 5.82 -14.95
C ASP A 18 28.18 4.78 -15.17
N PRO A 19 27.54 4.74 -16.34
CA PRO A 19 26.42 3.84 -16.60
C PRO A 19 26.79 2.35 -16.65
N GLU A 20 28.08 2.00 -16.68
CA GLU A 20 28.52 0.59 -16.76
C GLU A 20 28.82 -0.05 -15.40
N ARG A 21 28.93 0.73 -14.32
CA ARG A 21 29.31 0.21 -13.00
C ARG A 21 28.07 -0.15 -12.15
N ARG A 22 27.92 -1.43 -11.81
CA ARG A 22 26.83 -1.89 -10.93
C ARG A 22 26.93 -1.27 -9.55
N ARG A 23 25.80 -0.91 -8.94
CA ARG A 23 25.75 -0.34 -7.60
C ARG A 23 25.42 -1.39 -6.57
N MET A 24 26.01 -1.22 -5.39
CA MET A 24 25.62 -1.94 -4.18
C MET A 24 25.15 -0.92 -3.14
N TYR A 25 23.87 -1.00 -2.79
CA TYR A 25 23.22 -0.08 -1.88
C TYR A 25 23.29 -0.60 -0.44
N VAL A 26 23.99 0.13 0.43
CA VAL A 26 24.02 -0.14 1.86
C VAL A 26 22.83 0.57 2.49
N LEU A 27 21.89 -0.19 3.06
CA LEU A 27 20.67 0.40 3.64
C LEU A 27 20.83 0.66 5.13
N ASP A 28 20.24 1.77 5.57
CA ASP A 28 19.99 2.11 6.97
C ASP A 28 18.63 1.52 7.45
N THR A 29 18.55 1.15 8.72
CA THR A 29 17.32 0.72 9.42
C THR A 29 16.16 1.69 9.20
N ASN A 30 16.40 3.00 9.24
CA ASN A 30 15.33 3.99 9.07
C ASN A 30 14.63 3.90 7.70
N VAL A 31 15.35 3.46 6.66
CA VAL A 31 14.76 3.22 5.34
C VAL A 31 13.75 2.08 5.43
N LEU A 32 14.15 0.96 6.03
CA LEU A 32 13.34 -0.26 6.17
C LEU A 32 12.16 -0.08 7.13
N LEU A 33 12.34 0.68 8.22
CA LEU A 33 11.27 0.98 9.17
C LEU A 33 10.20 1.90 8.58
N HIS A 34 10.61 2.82 7.70
CA HIS A 34 9.66 3.67 6.99
C HIS A 34 9.00 2.92 5.83
N ASP A 35 9.75 2.10 5.12
CA ASP A 35 9.27 1.37 3.95
C ASP A 35 9.81 -0.06 3.93
N PRO A 36 9.03 -1.05 4.43
CA PRO A 36 9.42 -2.45 4.40
C PRO A 36 9.68 -2.99 2.99
N THR A 37 9.06 -2.38 1.96
CA THR A 37 9.21 -2.82 0.57
C THR A 37 10.50 -2.31 -0.07
N ALA A 38 11.28 -1.47 0.62
CA ALA A 38 12.53 -0.93 0.10
C ALA A 38 13.52 -1.99 -0.38
N LEU A 39 13.51 -3.19 0.21
CA LEU A 39 14.31 -4.35 -0.23
C LEU A 39 14.08 -4.74 -1.70
N PHE A 40 12.96 -4.37 -2.29
CA PHE A 40 12.57 -4.74 -3.65
C PHE A 40 12.61 -3.57 -4.64
N ARG A 41 13.03 -2.37 -4.20
CA ARG A 41 12.96 -1.14 -5.02
C ARG A 41 14.25 -0.74 -5.73
N PHE A 42 15.31 -1.53 -5.59
CA PHE A 42 16.64 -1.21 -6.15
C PHE A 42 16.89 -1.83 -7.53
N LYS A 43 15.86 -2.42 -8.16
CA LYS A 43 15.87 -2.97 -9.52
C LYS A 43 17.04 -3.95 -9.72
N GLU A 44 17.87 -3.74 -10.74
CA GLU A 44 19.03 -4.58 -11.06
C GLU A 44 20.23 -4.46 -10.10
N ASN A 45 20.15 -3.59 -9.09
CA ASN A 45 21.26 -3.30 -8.20
C ASN A 45 21.26 -4.19 -6.96
N ASP A 46 22.45 -4.41 -6.41
CA ASP A 46 22.64 -5.22 -5.21
C ASP A 46 22.32 -4.41 -3.95
N ILE A 47 21.86 -5.09 -2.91
CA ILE A 47 21.55 -4.52 -1.60
C ILE A 47 22.46 -5.17 -0.58
N PHE A 48 22.99 -4.38 0.36
CA PHE A 48 23.77 -4.87 1.49
C PHE A 48 23.14 -4.43 2.81
N LEU A 49 22.90 -5.38 3.72
CA LEU A 49 22.39 -5.12 5.06
C LEU A 49 23.47 -5.36 6.13
N PRO A 50 23.91 -4.28 6.81
CA PRO A 50 24.75 -4.39 8.00
C PRO A 50 24.08 -5.17 9.13
N MET A 51 24.85 -5.87 9.96
CA MET A 51 24.32 -6.59 11.12
C MET A 51 23.67 -5.64 12.14
N ALA A 52 24.20 -4.42 12.28
CA ALA A 52 23.61 -3.38 13.11
C ALA A 52 22.16 -3.07 12.72
N VAL A 53 21.82 -3.13 11.42
CA VAL A 53 20.46 -2.92 10.93
C VAL A 53 19.53 -4.05 11.35
N ILE A 54 20.01 -5.29 11.28
CA ILE A 54 19.25 -6.47 11.72
C ILE A 54 18.96 -6.40 13.22
N GLU A 55 19.95 -5.99 14.02
CA GLU A 55 19.81 -5.82 15.47
C GLU A 55 18.79 -4.72 15.82
N GLU A 56 18.86 -3.57 15.15
CA GLU A 56 17.89 -2.49 15.36
C GLU A 56 16.47 -2.88 14.92
N LEU A 57 16.32 -3.62 13.82
CA LEU A 57 15.03 -4.16 13.39
C LEU A 57 14.44 -5.08 14.46
N ASP A 58 15.25 -5.93 15.10
CA ASP A 58 14.77 -6.83 16.15
C ASP A 58 14.30 -6.05 17.39
N HIS A 59 15.07 -5.05 17.81
CA HIS A 59 14.66 -4.15 18.89
C HIS A 59 13.37 -3.40 18.58
N ALA A 60 13.18 -2.99 17.32
CA ALA A 60 12.01 -2.24 16.87
C ALA A 60 10.72 -3.07 16.80
N LYS A 61 10.76 -4.41 16.84
CA LYS A 61 9.55 -5.29 16.78
C LYS A 61 8.61 -5.14 17.98
N LYS A 62 9.06 -4.57 19.08
CA LYS A 62 8.30 -4.53 20.34
C LYS A 62 7.20 -3.46 20.31
N GLY A 63 5.97 -3.88 20.61
CA GLY A 63 4.81 -3.00 20.74
C GLY A 63 3.88 -3.01 19.52
N THR A 64 2.93 -2.08 19.51
CA THR A 64 1.83 -1.99 18.52
C THR A 64 1.97 -0.80 17.56
N SER A 65 3.09 -0.09 17.59
CA SER A 65 3.33 1.08 16.73
C SER A 65 3.49 0.70 15.26
N GLU A 66 3.31 1.68 14.37
CA GLU A 66 3.58 1.51 12.94
C GLU A 66 5.03 1.07 12.67
N VAL A 67 5.98 1.63 13.41
CA VAL A 67 7.41 1.22 13.37
C VAL A 67 7.57 -0.26 13.73
N ALA A 68 6.88 -0.74 14.76
CA ALA A 68 6.91 -2.15 15.15
C ALA A 68 6.22 -3.07 14.14
N ARG A 69 5.20 -2.57 13.43
CA ARG A 69 4.58 -3.27 12.30
C ARG A 69 5.55 -3.39 11.12
N SER A 70 6.20 -2.29 10.74
CA SER A 70 7.19 -2.27 9.66
C SER A 70 8.36 -3.20 9.95
N ALA A 71 8.93 -3.15 11.16
CA ALA A 71 10.01 -4.06 11.57
C ALA A 71 9.63 -5.54 11.46
N ARG A 72 8.41 -5.92 11.86
CA ARG A 72 7.88 -7.28 11.71
C ARG A 72 7.68 -7.66 10.25
N GLN A 73 7.24 -6.72 9.40
CA GLN A 73 7.09 -6.98 7.96
C GLN A 73 8.44 -7.21 7.28
N VAL A 74 9.44 -6.35 7.54
CA VAL A 74 10.81 -6.53 7.02
C VAL A 74 11.37 -7.88 7.45
N SER A 75 11.17 -8.27 8.72
CA SER A 75 11.66 -9.55 9.22
C SER A 75 11.02 -10.75 8.52
N ARG A 76 9.73 -10.67 8.19
CA ARG A 76 9.05 -11.72 7.40
C ARG A 76 9.58 -11.78 5.96
N PHE A 77 9.89 -10.64 5.35
CA PHE A 77 10.51 -10.63 4.02
C PHE A 77 11.91 -11.24 4.06
N LEU A 78 12.73 -10.90 5.06
CA LEU A 78 14.04 -11.51 5.23
C LEU A 78 13.95 -13.01 5.47
N ASP A 79 13.01 -13.46 6.32
CA ASP A 79 12.78 -14.89 6.59
C ASP A 79 12.35 -15.65 5.33
N GLY A 80 11.45 -15.06 4.53
CA GLY A 80 11.03 -15.63 3.24
C GLY A 80 12.15 -15.68 2.19
N LEU A 81 13.04 -14.69 2.17
CA LEU A 81 14.21 -14.67 1.27
C LEU A 81 15.30 -15.65 1.72
N ILE A 82 15.50 -15.81 3.02
CA ILE A 82 16.47 -16.74 3.58
C ILE A 82 15.97 -18.18 3.39
N GLY A 83 14.70 -18.47 3.70
CA GLY A 83 14.11 -19.80 3.51
C GLY A 83 14.99 -20.93 4.07
N GLU A 84 15.23 -21.97 3.26
CA GLU A 84 16.17 -23.07 3.57
C GLU A 84 17.59 -22.84 3.00
N SER A 85 17.98 -21.60 2.70
CA SER A 85 19.27 -21.29 2.08
C SER A 85 20.44 -21.68 2.99
N ASP A 86 21.51 -22.21 2.39
CA ASP A 86 22.72 -22.56 3.11
C ASP A 86 23.64 -21.34 3.37
N LEU A 87 24.65 -21.52 4.22
CA LEU A 87 25.60 -20.45 4.56
C LEU A 87 26.36 -19.92 3.34
N THR A 88 26.54 -20.74 2.30
CA THR A 88 27.16 -20.34 1.04
C THR A 88 26.26 -19.39 0.26
N ALA A 89 24.96 -19.65 0.19
CA ALA A 89 23.98 -18.76 -0.43
C ALA A 89 23.87 -17.41 0.30
N LEU A 90 23.98 -17.39 1.63
CA LEU A 90 24.01 -16.14 2.41
C LEU A 90 25.27 -15.29 2.13
N ARG A 91 26.39 -15.94 1.80
CA ARG A 91 27.65 -15.26 1.45
C ARG A 91 27.64 -14.76 0.00
N ASP A 92 27.14 -15.59 -0.91
CA ASP A 92 27.12 -15.30 -2.36
C ASP A 92 25.95 -14.37 -2.77
N GLY A 93 25.13 -13.98 -1.80
CA GLY A 93 23.99 -13.09 -1.94
C GLY A 93 22.71 -13.84 -2.37
N LEU A 94 21.61 -13.54 -1.69
CA LEU A 94 20.28 -14.07 -1.97
C LEU A 94 19.69 -13.35 -3.18
N ALA A 95 19.12 -14.09 -4.13
CA ALA A 95 18.46 -13.47 -5.27
C ALA A 95 17.21 -12.70 -4.80
N LEU A 96 17.10 -11.43 -5.19
CA LEU A 96 15.87 -10.68 -4.95
C LEU A 96 14.85 -11.04 -6.04
N PRO A 97 13.60 -11.35 -5.66
CA PRO A 97 12.55 -11.66 -6.61
C PRO A 97 12.29 -10.42 -7.49
N ALA A 98 12.16 -10.66 -8.79
CA ALA A 98 11.73 -9.62 -9.70
C ALA A 98 10.25 -9.28 -9.43
N PRO A 99 9.86 -8.01 -9.53
CA PRO A 99 8.46 -7.62 -9.47
C PRO A 99 7.69 -8.29 -10.62
N GLY A 100 6.77 -9.21 -10.29
CA GLY A 100 5.87 -9.90 -11.23
C GLY A 100 5.97 -11.43 -11.23
N GLU A 101 4.97 -12.11 -10.65
CA GLU A 101 4.65 -13.51 -10.99
C GLU A 101 3.60 -13.56 -12.10
N GLY A 102 3.98 -14.08 -13.27
CA GLY A 102 3.05 -14.33 -14.37
C GLY A 102 3.74 -14.53 -15.72
N ALA A 103 4.25 -15.73 -15.97
CA ALA A 103 4.62 -16.26 -17.30
C ALA A 103 5.59 -15.41 -18.16
N GLY A 104 6.89 -15.68 -18.05
CA GLY A 104 7.87 -15.41 -19.12
C GLY A 104 9.09 -14.61 -18.67
N LEU A 105 10.24 -15.30 -18.62
CA LEU A 105 11.62 -14.78 -18.57
C LEU A 105 11.80 -13.29 -18.19
N VAL A 106 11.93 -13.02 -16.90
CA VAL A 106 12.66 -11.84 -16.41
C VAL A 106 13.76 -12.34 -15.48
N SER A 107 15.00 -12.01 -15.83
CA SER A 107 16.20 -12.37 -15.04
C SER A 107 16.14 -11.73 -13.65
N PRO A 108 16.72 -12.37 -12.62
CA PRO A 108 16.70 -11.86 -11.25
C PRO A 108 17.17 -10.40 -11.16
N SER A 109 16.40 -9.58 -10.45
CA SER A 109 16.66 -8.16 -10.23
C SER A 109 17.48 -7.99 -8.95
N GLY A 110 18.82 -7.96 -9.06
CA GLY A 110 19.74 -7.72 -7.94
C GLY A 110 19.85 -8.86 -6.92
N LYS A 111 20.85 -8.76 -6.03
CA LYS A 111 21.02 -9.66 -4.89
C LYS A 111 21.03 -8.93 -3.56
N LEU A 112 20.50 -9.58 -2.53
CA LEU A 112 20.60 -9.19 -1.13
C LEU A 112 21.80 -9.87 -0.46
N TYR A 113 22.75 -9.08 0.00
CA TYR A 113 23.89 -9.51 0.80
C TYR A 113 23.65 -9.14 2.26
N LEU A 114 23.88 -10.10 3.14
CA LEU A 114 23.91 -9.87 4.59
C LEU A 114 25.36 -9.80 5.05
N GLN A 115 25.63 -8.96 6.05
CA GLN A 115 26.94 -8.94 6.67
C GLN A 115 27.24 -10.28 7.35
N THR A 116 28.16 -11.05 6.76
CA THR A 116 28.65 -12.34 7.27
C THR A 116 30.08 -12.28 7.80
N GLU A 117 30.83 -11.23 7.44
CA GLU A 117 32.20 -10.99 7.88
C GLU A 117 32.29 -9.70 8.72
N LEU A 118 33.29 -9.65 9.60
CA LEU A 118 33.57 -8.43 10.37
C LEU A 118 34.34 -7.45 9.49
N PHE A 119 33.83 -6.23 9.39
CA PHE A 119 34.52 -5.13 8.72
C PHE A 119 35.13 -4.20 9.77
N ASP A 120 36.44 -4.32 9.99
CA ASP A 120 37.18 -3.46 10.90
C ASP A 120 37.56 -2.14 10.20
N GLY A 121 36.55 -1.31 9.94
CA GLY A 121 36.74 0.03 9.37
C GLY A 121 37.18 1.03 10.44
N ALA A 122 38.36 1.64 10.27
CA ALA A 122 38.82 2.70 11.17
C ALA A 122 38.11 4.03 10.86
N LEU A 123 37.14 4.42 11.69
CA LEU A 123 36.61 5.78 11.72
C LEU A 123 37.46 6.69 12.63
N PRO A 124 37.43 8.02 12.43
CA PRO A 124 38.00 8.94 13.39
C PRO A 124 37.43 8.71 14.80
N GLN A 125 38.28 8.60 15.82
CA GLN A 125 37.87 8.26 17.19
C GLN A 125 36.86 9.25 17.80
N ASP A 126 36.82 10.49 17.28
CA ASP A 126 35.95 11.57 17.76
C ASP A 126 34.72 11.81 16.87
N LEU A 127 34.31 10.86 16.01
CA LEU A 127 33.17 11.08 15.12
C LEU A 127 31.86 11.18 15.93
N PRO A 128 31.18 12.35 15.95
CA PRO A 128 29.99 12.54 16.77
C PRO A 128 28.77 11.81 16.18
N GLY A 129 27.98 11.11 17.00
CA GLY A 129 26.80 10.38 16.52
C GLY A 129 26.38 9.21 17.39
N SER A 130 25.38 8.46 16.91
CA SER A 130 25.03 7.15 17.47
C SER A 130 26.09 6.11 17.05
N VAL A 131 26.29 5.09 17.89
CA VAL A 131 27.19 3.96 17.59
C VAL A 131 26.72 3.18 16.35
N PRO A 132 25.41 2.93 16.14
CA PRO A 132 24.92 2.25 14.94
C PRO A 132 25.19 3.03 13.63
N ASP A 133 24.91 4.34 13.61
CA ASP A 133 25.18 5.21 12.44
C ASP A 133 26.63 5.12 11.98
N ASN A 134 27.54 5.24 12.96
CA ASN A 134 28.97 5.17 12.72
C ASN A 134 29.37 3.77 12.24
N THR A 135 28.76 2.72 12.78
CA THR A 135 29.01 1.33 12.36
C THR A 135 28.62 1.11 10.90
N ILE A 136 27.44 1.60 10.48
CA ILE A 136 26.96 1.51 9.09
C ILE A 136 27.93 2.25 8.13
N ILE A 137 28.37 3.46 8.50
CA ILE A 137 29.34 4.22 7.69
C ILE A 137 30.69 3.50 7.62
N ALA A 138 31.20 2.96 8.73
CA ALA A 138 32.48 2.24 8.77
C ALA A 138 32.46 1.02 7.83
N ILE A 139 31.37 0.26 7.86
CA ILE A 139 31.17 -0.91 6.98
C ILE A 139 31.17 -0.46 5.53
N ALA A 140 30.34 0.53 5.17
CA ALA A 140 30.22 0.99 3.79
C ALA A 140 31.56 1.56 3.24
N LEU A 141 32.33 2.29 4.06
CA LEU A 141 33.67 2.76 3.68
C LEU A 141 34.64 1.60 3.46
N THR A 142 34.59 0.57 4.30
CA THR A 142 35.43 -0.63 4.16
C THR A 142 35.08 -1.37 2.86
N MET A 143 33.78 -1.49 2.57
CA MET A 143 33.29 -2.10 1.33
C MET A 143 33.81 -1.40 0.07
N VAL A 144 33.97 -0.07 0.08
CA VAL A 144 34.57 0.67 -1.06
C VAL A 144 35.97 0.13 -1.41
N GLY A 145 36.74 -0.32 -0.42
CA GLY A 145 38.06 -0.92 -0.63
C GLY A 145 38.03 -2.38 -1.11
N HIS A 146 36.98 -3.14 -0.77
CA HIS A 146 36.84 -4.55 -1.14
C HIS A 146 36.16 -4.77 -2.49
N TYR A 147 35.19 -3.93 -2.84
CA TYR A 147 34.39 -4.06 -4.06
C TYR A 147 34.83 -3.05 -5.12
N THR A 148 35.92 -3.35 -5.83
CA THR A 148 36.52 -2.44 -6.83
C THR A 148 35.71 -2.32 -8.11
N ASP A 149 34.81 -3.26 -8.38
CA ASP A 149 34.02 -3.34 -9.62
C ASP A 149 32.59 -2.82 -9.44
N GLN A 150 32.23 -2.44 -8.22
CA GLN A 150 30.91 -1.89 -7.88
C GLN A 150 31.07 -0.49 -7.26
N GLU A 151 30.03 0.31 -7.36
CA GLU A 151 29.93 1.59 -6.64
C GLU A 151 29.12 1.37 -5.36
N ILE A 152 29.73 1.61 -4.19
CA ILE A 152 29.05 1.49 -2.90
C ILE A 152 28.32 2.80 -2.59
N VAL A 153 27.01 2.70 -2.35
CA VAL A 153 26.15 3.85 -2.08
C VAL A 153 25.39 3.64 -0.78
N LEU A 154 25.56 4.55 0.18
CA LEU A 154 24.75 4.57 1.41
C LEU A 154 23.38 5.18 1.13
N VAL A 155 22.31 4.48 1.50
CA VAL A 155 20.94 4.98 1.38
C VAL A 155 20.34 5.17 2.76
N SER A 156 19.93 6.39 3.06
CA SER A 156 19.30 6.73 4.34
C SER A 156 18.30 7.86 4.18
N LYS A 157 17.29 7.91 5.06
CA LYS A 157 16.38 9.06 5.22
C LYS A 157 16.91 10.13 6.17
N ASP A 158 17.93 9.83 6.99
CA ASP A 158 18.53 10.80 7.90
C ASP A 158 19.57 11.67 7.18
N ILE A 159 19.29 12.97 7.10
CA ILE A 159 20.20 13.95 6.51
C ILE A 159 21.54 14.01 7.25
N ASN A 160 21.57 13.80 8.56
CA ASN A 160 22.81 13.84 9.35
C ASN A 160 23.72 12.66 9.00
N LEU A 161 23.14 11.46 8.85
CA LEU A 161 23.89 10.28 8.45
C LEU A 161 24.50 10.48 7.05
N ARG A 162 23.71 10.99 6.10
CA ARG A 162 24.19 11.28 4.73
C ARG A 162 25.27 12.34 4.69
N ILE A 163 25.18 13.40 5.50
CA ILE A 163 26.22 14.44 5.58
C ILE A 163 27.53 13.84 6.10
N LYS A 164 27.49 13.04 7.17
CA LYS A 164 28.68 12.38 7.73
C LYS A 164 29.35 11.45 6.72
N ALA A 165 28.56 10.61 6.05
CA ALA A 165 29.04 9.72 5.00
C ALA A 165 29.78 10.49 3.89
N ARG A 166 29.18 11.58 3.38
CA ARG A 166 29.81 12.42 2.34
C ARG A 166 31.08 13.10 2.82
N MET A 167 31.13 13.57 4.07
CA MET A 167 32.35 14.15 4.66
C MET A 167 33.51 13.15 4.70
N LEU A 168 33.20 11.86 4.82
CA LEU A 168 34.18 10.77 4.85
C LEU A 168 34.47 10.19 3.45
N GLY A 169 33.93 10.80 2.38
CA GLY A 169 34.17 10.39 1.00
C GLY A 169 33.26 9.26 0.50
N LEU A 170 32.23 8.88 1.25
CA LEU A 170 31.24 7.89 0.83
C LEU A 170 30.12 8.56 0.02
N VAL A 171 29.69 7.91 -1.06
CA VAL A 171 28.49 8.35 -1.80
C VAL A 171 27.26 8.03 -0.95
N ALA A 172 26.43 9.04 -0.69
CA ALA A 172 25.20 8.87 0.09
C ALA A 172 24.00 9.51 -0.62
N GLU A 173 22.92 8.76 -0.77
CA GLU A 173 21.68 9.12 -1.46
C GLU A 173 20.50 9.13 -0.46
N ASP A 174 19.53 10.01 -0.72
CA ASP A 174 18.27 10.03 0.03
C ASP A 174 17.34 8.93 -0.51
N TYR A 175 16.57 8.31 0.37
CA TYR A 175 15.57 7.33 -0.05
C TYR A 175 14.28 8.04 -0.43
N TYR A 176 14.08 8.25 -1.74
CA TYR A 176 12.83 8.75 -2.30
C TYR A 176 11.87 7.58 -2.53
N SER A 177 10.88 7.43 -1.65
CA SER A 177 9.78 6.48 -1.81
C SER A 177 8.72 6.93 -2.83
N ASP A 178 8.93 8.09 -3.46
CA ASP A 178 7.95 8.75 -4.35
C ASP A 178 7.83 8.08 -5.72
N GLN A 179 8.57 6.99 -5.98
CA GLN A 179 8.13 6.03 -6.96
C GLN A 179 6.90 5.31 -6.40
N VAL A 180 5.75 5.65 -6.97
CA VAL A 180 4.52 4.84 -6.94
C VAL A 180 4.94 3.38 -6.93
N LEU A 181 4.43 2.63 -5.96
CA LEU A 181 4.65 1.19 -5.83
C LEU A 181 4.61 0.55 -7.23
N ASP A 182 5.76 0.12 -7.74
CA ASP A 182 5.80 -0.63 -9.01
C ASP A 182 5.04 -1.96 -8.84
N ASP A 183 4.90 -2.47 -7.61
CA ASP A 183 4.03 -3.59 -7.23
C ASP A 183 3.06 -3.21 -6.10
N VAL A 184 1.83 -2.90 -6.48
CA VAL A 184 0.66 -2.80 -5.58
C VAL A 184 0.44 -4.13 -4.81
N ASP A 185 0.97 -5.24 -5.32
CA ASP A 185 0.86 -6.58 -4.75
C ASP A 185 1.66 -6.78 -3.45
N LEU A 186 2.62 -5.90 -3.13
CA LEU A 186 3.33 -5.91 -1.85
C LEU A 186 2.54 -5.27 -0.70
N LEU A 187 1.41 -4.63 -1.01
CA LEU A 187 0.53 -4.04 -0.01
C LEU A 187 -0.26 -5.12 0.73
N TYR A 188 -0.70 -4.78 1.93
CA TYR A 188 -1.62 -5.62 2.69
C TYR A 188 -2.91 -5.84 1.89
N SER A 189 -3.20 -7.09 1.53
CA SER A 189 -4.30 -7.48 0.64
C SER A 189 -5.68 -7.37 1.28
N GLY A 190 -5.78 -7.35 2.61
CA GLY A 190 -7.07 -7.41 3.30
C GLY A 190 -7.69 -8.82 3.36
N VAL A 191 -7.02 -9.83 2.80
CA VAL A 191 -7.57 -11.18 2.64
C VAL A 191 -6.52 -12.23 3.00
N ALA A 192 -6.91 -13.29 3.70
CA ALA A 192 -6.06 -14.44 4.02
C ALA A 192 -6.82 -15.77 3.96
N PRO A 193 -6.16 -16.90 3.65
CA PRO A 193 -6.79 -18.20 3.75
C PRO A 193 -7.05 -18.57 5.21
N LEU A 194 -8.15 -19.25 5.44
CA LEU A 194 -8.50 -19.87 6.71
C LEU A 194 -7.82 -21.25 6.78
N PRO A 195 -7.16 -21.63 7.90
CA PRO A 195 -6.56 -22.94 8.03
C PRO A 195 -7.59 -24.07 7.82
N PRO A 196 -7.28 -25.12 7.04
CA PRO A 196 -8.25 -26.19 6.76
C PRO A 196 -8.77 -26.89 8.02
N ASP A 197 -7.91 -27.02 9.03
CA ASP A 197 -8.19 -27.69 10.29
C ASP A 197 -8.79 -26.74 11.36
N VAL A 198 -9.12 -25.49 11.01
CA VAL A 198 -9.56 -24.48 11.98
C VAL A 198 -10.81 -24.91 12.77
N TRP A 199 -11.73 -25.60 12.09
CA TRP A 199 -13.01 -26.06 12.66
C TRP A 199 -12.80 -27.24 13.60
N GLU A 200 -11.94 -28.18 13.19
CA GLU A 200 -11.56 -29.35 13.99
C GLU A 200 -10.85 -28.93 15.28
N ARG A 201 -9.98 -27.92 15.21
CA ARG A 201 -9.26 -27.34 16.37
C ARG A 201 -10.19 -26.72 17.42
N GLN A 202 -11.38 -26.27 17.04
CA GLN A 202 -12.32 -25.70 18.03
C GLN A 202 -12.98 -26.79 18.87
N GLY A 203 -13.29 -27.95 18.27
CA GLY A 203 -14.00 -29.04 18.93
C GLY A 203 -15.30 -28.55 19.60
N ALA A 204 -15.43 -28.80 20.91
CA ALA A 204 -16.61 -28.39 21.68
C ALA A 204 -16.67 -26.89 22.05
N ASN A 205 -15.60 -26.13 21.79
CA ASN A 205 -15.52 -24.70 22.13
C ASN A 205 -15.99 -23.78 21.00
N LEU A 206 -16.43 -24.34 19.87
CA LEU A 206 -17.01 -23.54 18.79
C LEU A 206 -18.36 -22.96 19.24
N GLU A 207 -18.41 -21.65 19.42
CA GLU A 207 -19.65 -20.93 19.63
C GLU A 207 -20.18 -20.43 18.28
N VAL A 208 -21.43 -20.76 17.96
CA VAL A 208 -22.14 -20.26 16.78
C VAL A 208 -23.43 -19.58 17.21
N TRP A 209 -23.68 -18.37 16.72
CA TRP A 209 -24.93 -17.66 16.99
C TRP A 209 -25.36 -16.83 15.78
N GLN A 210 -26.62 -16.40 15.80
CA GLN A 210 -27.16 -15.47 14.81
C GLN A 210 -27.46 -14.12 15.46
N ALA A 211 -27.06 -13.04 14.81
CA ALA A 211 -27.37 -11.67 15.20
C ALA A 211 -27.51 -10.80 13.95
N ASN A 212 -28.47 -9.88 13.93
CA ASN A 212 -28.68 -8.94 12.82
C ASN A 212 -28.77 -9.60 11.43
N GLY A 213 -29.31 -10.82 11.34
CA GLY A 213 -29.40 -11.56 10.08
C GLY A 213 -28.11 -12.24 9.60
N HIS A 214 -27.02 -12.14 10.37
CA HIS A 214 -25.74 -12.79 10.09
C HIS A 214 -25.46 -13.93 11.06
N THR A 215 -24.74 -14.93 10.57
CA THR A 215 -24.16 -16.01 11.39
C THR A 215 -22.79 -15.57 11.87
N PHE A 216 -22.51 -15.78 13.15
CA PHE A 216 -21.23 -15.50 13.78
C PHE A 216 -20.63 -16.77 14.37
N TYR A 217 -19.30 -16.84 14.35
CA TYR A 217 -18.49 -17.92 14.90
C TYR A 217 -17.46 -17.31 15.85
N ALA A 218 -17.28 -17.86 17.04
CA ALA A 218 -16.14 -17.53 17.88
C ALA A 218 -15.16 -18.71 17.91
N LEU A 219 -13.90 -18.41 17.60
CA LEU A 219 -12.84 -19.40 17.46
C LEU A 219 -11.73 -19.11 18.47
N PRO A 220 -11.91 -19.44 19.75
CA PRO A 220 -10.95 -19.11 20.80
C PRO A 220 -9.59 -19.82 20.62
N ASN A 221 -9.54 -20.91 19.85
CA ASN A 221 -8.34 -21.74 19.65
C ASN A 221 -7.65 -21.51 18.28
N LEU A 222 -7.72 -20.29 17.75
CA LEU A 222 -6.94 -19.92 16.56
C LEU A 222 -5.42 -19.89 16.88
N PRO A 223 -4.54 -20.25 15.93
CA PRO A 223 -3.09 -20.17 16.13
C PRO A 223 -2.65 -18.74 16.51
N GLU A 224 -1.75 -18.60 17.50
CA GLU A 224 -1.30 -17.29 18.00
C GLU A 224 -0.54 -16.46 16.95
N ASP A 225 0.06 -17.15 15.98
CA ASP A 225 0.79 -16.58 14.85
C ASP A 225 -0.12 -16.14 13.69
N MET A 226 -1.42 -16.53 13.71
CA MET A 226 -2.35 -16.12 12.68
C MET A 226 -2.59 -14.60 12.78
N PRO A 227 -2.37 -13.84 11.70
CA PRO A 227 -2.65 -12.43 11.69
C PRO A 227 -4.16 -12.22 11.72
N VAL A 228 -4.70 -11.78 12.86
CA VAL A 228 -6.12 -11.48 13.00
C VAL A 228 -6.29 -10.03 13.41
N PHE A 229 -6.83 -9.23 12.49
CA PHE A 229 -7.15 -7.83 12.70
C PHE A 229 -8.60 -7.57 12.27
N PRO A 230 -9.26 -6.55 12.84
CA PRO A 230 -10.61 -6.19 12.46
C PRO A 230 -10.74 -6.03 10.93
N ASN A 231 -11.83 -6.55 10.39
CA ASN A 231 -12.17 -6.49 8.97
C ASN A 231 -11.21 -7.27 8.03
N LEU A 232 -10.36 -8.16 8.56
CA LEU A 232 -9.68 -9.13 7.70
C LEU A 232 -10.70 -10.10 7.10
N CYS A 233 -10.66 -10.28 5.78
CA CYS A 233 -11.45 -11.26 5.07
C CYS A 233 -10.75 -12.62 5.11
N LEU A 234 -11.45 -13.66 5.51
CA LEU A 234 -10.95 -15.03 5.56
C LEU A 234 -11.77 -15.91 4.64
N TYR A 235 -11.10 -16.79 3.91
CA TYR A 235 -11.74 -17.76 3.02
C TYR A 235 -11.24 -19.18 3.25
N GLY A 236 -12.16 -20.14 3.23
CA GLY A 236 -11.83 -21.55 3.22
C GLY A 236 -11.38 -22.03 1.83
N ASP A 237 -11.04 -23.31 1.74
CA ASP A 237 -10.83 -23.99 0.47
C ASP A 237 -12.09 -23.96 -0.42
N GLU A 238 -11.92 -24.30 -1.71
CA GLU A 238 -13.03 -24.31 -2.67
C GLU A 238 -14.17 -25.25 -2.26
N ASP A 239 -13.86 -26.32 -1.51
CA ASP A 239 -14.83 -27.31 -1.06
C ASP A 239 -15.70 -26.82 0.11
N SER A 240 -15.14 -26.05 1.05
CA SER A 240 -15.89 -25.51 2.18
C SER A 240 -16.78 -24.33 1.79
N GLY A 241 -16.36 -23.53 0.79
CA GLY A 241 -17.10 -22.34 0.34
C GLY A 241 -17.26 -21.27 1.43
N ILE A 242 -16.46 -21.34 2.49
CA ILE A 242 -16.57 -20.47 3.64
C ILE A 242 -15.93 -19.12 3.32
N GLU A 243 -16.69 -18.06 3.49
CA GLU A 243 -16.21 -16.67 3.41
C GLU A 243 -16.71 -15.92 4.64
N VAL A 244 -15.77 -15.38 5.41
CA VAL A 244 -16.06 -14.71 6.69
C VAL A 244 -15.20 -13.48 6.86
N ILE A 245 -15.64 -12.55 7.71
CA ILE A 245 -14.89 -11.35 8.05
C ILE A 245 -14.66 -11.31 9.55
N VAL A 246 -13.45 -10.96 9.96
CA VAL A 246 -13.09 -10.77 11.37
C VAL A 246 -13.81 -9.55 11.94
N ARG A 247 -14.49 -9.73 13.07
CA ARG A 247 -15.15 -8.68 13.84
C ARG A 247 -14.53 -8.56 15.23
N GLU A 248 -14.49 -7.34 15.72
CA GLU A 248 -14.08 -7.06 17.09
C GLU A 248 -15.22 -7.40 18.05
N ASP A 249 -14.93 -8.13 19.12
CA ASP A 249 -15.88 -8.41 20.21
C ASP A 249 -15.15 -8.21 21.55
N PRO A 250 -15.70 -7.38 22.46
CA PRO A 250 -15.04 -7.08 23.74
C PRO A 250 -15.04 -8.27 24.72
N LYS A 251 -15.86 -9.30 24.48
CA LYS A 251 -16.04 -10.47 25.36
C LYS A 251 -15.44 -11.74 24.79
N ARG A 252 -15.33 -11.85 23.47
CA ARG A 252 -14.87 -13.07 22.78
C ARG A 252 -13.60 -12.81 22.01
N LYS A 253 -12.69 -13.79 22.03
CA LYS A 253 -11.54 -13.80 21.14
C LYS A 253 -11.98 -14.30 19.77
N PHE A 254 -11.52 -13.60 18.73
CA PHE A 254 -11.64 -14.00 17.33
C PHE A 254 -13.06 -14.35 16.89
N VAL A 255 -13.87 -13.31 16.74
CA VAL A 255 -15.22 -13.43 16.19
C VAL A 255 -15.17 -13.28 14.68
N LEU A 256 -15.74 -14.24 13.96
CA LEU A 256 -15.89 -14.24 12.52
C LEU A 256 -17.36 -14.10 12.17
N GLN A 257 -17.68 -13.20 11.26
CA GLN A 257 -19.02 -12.99 10.71
C GLN A 257 -19.10 -13.60 9.31
N GLN A 258 -20.11 -14.40 9.04
CA GLN A 258 -20.40 -14.88 7.69
C GLN A 258 -20.79 -13.72 6.78
N VAL A 259 -20.16 -13.66 5.61
CA VAL A 259 -20.44 -12.62 4.62
C VAL A 259 -21.79 -12.81 3.95
N THR A 260 -22.39 -11.71 3.53
CA THR A 260 -23.52 -11.73 2.59
C THR A 260 -23.01 -12.16 1.23
N ASP A 261 -23.74 -13.07 0.57
CA ASP A 261 -23.39 -13.48 -0.79
C ASP A 261 -23.98 -12.53 -1.84
N TYR A 262 -23.20 -11.55 -2.25
CA TYR A 262 -23.52 -10.58 -3.30
C TYR A 262 -23.39 -11.13 -4.72
N ARG A 263 -23.00 -12.40 -4.90
CA ARG A 263 -23.08 -13.09 -6.20
C ARG A 263 -24.53 -13.46 -6.55
N ASN A 264 -25.41 -13.48 -5.55
CA ASN A 264 -26.82 -13.77 -5.72
C ASN A 264 -27.61 -12.53 -6.18
N THR A 265 -28.47 -12.69 -7.19
CA THR A 265 -29.34 -11.61 -7.70
C THR A 265 -30.21 -10.97 -6.63
N LYS A 266 -30.61 -11.73 -5.60
CA LYS A 266 -31.43 -11.21 -4.49
C LYS A 266 -30.69 -10.21 -3.61
N HIS A 267 -29.36 -10.24 -3.61
CA HIS A 267 -28.53 -9.34 -2.83
C HIS A 267 -27.85 -8.29 -3.71
N ALA A 268 -28.19 -8.19 -4.99
CA ALA A 268 -27.57 -7.22 -5.90
C ALA A 268 -27.64 -5.80 -5.31
N VAL A 269 -26.51 -5.09 -5.35
CA VAL A 269 -26.39 -3.72 -4.84
C VAL A 269 -26.57 -2.77 -6.01
N TRP A 270 -27.67 -2.03 -6.03
CA TRP A 270 -28.02 -1.15 -7.15
C TRP A 270 -27.94 -1.86 -8.51
N GLY A 271 -28.43 -3.10 -8.57
CA GLY A 271 -28.39 -3.95 -9.77
C GLY A 271 -27.05 -4.62 -10.07
N ILE A 272 -26.00 -4.37 -9.28
CA ILE A 272 -24.67 -4.98 -9.46
C ILE A 272 -24.51 -6.19 -8.53
N MET A 273 -24.05 -7.30 -9.12
CA MET A 273 -23.65 -8.51 -8.39
C MET A 273 -22.12 -8.64 -8.37
N ALA A 274 -21.60 -9.22 -7.30
CA ALA A 274 -20.21 -9.66 -7.26
C ALA A 274 -19.97 -10.78 -8.28
N ARG A 275 -18.83 -10.75 -8.97
CA ARG A 275 -18.45 -11.79 -9.95
C ARG A 275 -17.50 -12.84 -9.38
N ASN A 276 -16.79 -12.51 -8.31
CA ASN A 276 -15.84 -13.37 -7.63
C ASN A 276 -15.83 -13.05 -6.13
N ARG A 277 -15.04 -13.83 -5.37
CA ARG A 277 -14.90 -13.68 -3.92
C ARG A 277 -14.38 -12.31 -3.53
N GLU A 278 -13.41 -11.76 -4.27
CA GLU A 278 -12.78 -10.48 -3.96
C GLU A 278 -13.79 -9.33 -4.08
N GLN A 279 -14.62 -9.34 -5.12
CA GLN A 279 -15.74 -8.39 -5.25
C GLN A 279 -16.82 -8.62 -4.20
N ASN A 280 -17.06 -9.87 -3.79
CA ASN A 280 -18.00 -10.18 -2.73
C ASN A 280 -17.55 -9.57 -1.39
N PHE A 281 -16.28 -9.75 -1.03
CA PHE A 281 -15.69 -9.09 0.13
C PHE A 281 -15.72 -7.57 0.01
N ALA A 282 -15.39 -7.01 -1.16
CA ALA A 282 -15.47 -5.57 -1.38
C ALA A 282 -16.87 -5.02 -1.12
N LEU A 283 -17.93 -5.65 -1.64
CA LEU A 283 -19.31 -5.22 -1.38
C LEU A 283 -19.70 -5.38 0.09
N ASN A 284 -19.28 -6.44 0.77
CA ASN A 284 -19.50 -6.58 2.21
C ASN A 284 -18.84 -5.46 3.02
N MET A 285 -17.64 -5.02 2.62
CA MET A 285 -16.97 -3.90 3.29
C MET A 285 -17.64 -2.55 2.97
N LEU A 286 -17.99 -2.33 1.71
CA LEU A 286 -18.58 -1.06 1.27
C LEU A 286 -20.00 -0.87 1.82
N MET A 287 -20.77 -1.95 1.99
CA MET A 287 -22.15 -1.90 2.48
C MET A 287 -22.27 -1.93 4.01
N ASP A 288 -21.15 -2.06 4.72
CA ASP A 288 -21.12 -2.07 6.19
C ASP A 288 -20.87 -0.64 6.73
N PRO A 289 -21.89 0.03 7.30
CA PRO A 289 -21.76 1.41 7.78
C PRO A 289 -20.84 1.55 9.00
N ASP A 290 -20.49 0.46 9.69
CA ASP A 290 -19.54 0.48 10.80
C ASP A 290 -18.09 0.61 10.31
N ILE A 291 -17.84 0.42 8.99
CA ILE A 291 -16.53 0.57 8.37
C ILE A 291 -16.40 1.97 7.75
N SER A 292 -15.75 2.87 8.48
CA SER A 292 -15.63 4.28 8.06
C SER A 292 -14.65 4.52 6.90
N PHE A 293 -13.76 3.57 6.61
CA PHE A 293 -12.73 3.73 5.59
C PHE A 293 -12.43 2.40 4.90
N VAL A 294 -12.60 2.35 3.58
CA VAL A 294 -12.36 1.16 2.76
C VAL A 294 -11.38 1.50 1.65
N THR A 295 -10.30 0.73 1.55
CA THR A 295 -9.35 0.81 0.43
C THR A 295 -9.56 -0.38 -0.50
N LEU A 296 -9.79 -0.11 -1.78
CA LEU A 296 -9.93 -1.16 -2.79
C LEU A 296 -8.72 -1.15 -3.71
N LEU A 297 -7.99 -2.26 -3.71
CA LEU A 297 -6.86 -2.51 -4.60
C LEU A 297 -7.23 -3.61 -5.60
N GLY A 298 -6.63 -3.55 -6.78
CA GLY A 298 -6.84 -4.55 -7.83
C GLY A 298 -6.52 -4.00 -9.21
N THR A 299 -6.30 -4.90 -10.16
CA THR A 299 -5.93 -4.56 -11.55
C THR A 299 -6.98 -3.68 -12.24
N ALA A 300 -6.58 -3.01 -13.32
CA ALA A 300 -7.50 -2.19 -14.11
C ALA A 300 -8.67 -3.05 -14.64
N GLY A 301 -9.88 -2.49 -14.64
CA GLY A 301 -11.08 -3.19 -15.14
C GLY A 301 -11.76 -4.15 -14.16
N THR A 302 -11.26 -4.29 -12.93
CA THR A 302 -11.87 -5.16 -11.89
C THR A 302 -13.13 -4.59 -11.23
N GLY A 303 -13.61 -3.42 -11.66
CA GLY A 303 -14.88 -2.84 -11.21
C GLY A 303 -14.84 -2.08 -9.89
N LYS A 304 -13.66 -1.74 -9.34
CA LYS A 304 -13.49 -1.04 -8.06
C LYS A 304 -14.41 0.19 -7.93
N THR A 305 -14.31 1.13 -8.87
CA THR A 305 -15.08 2.38 -8.90
C THR A 305 -16.57 2.11 -9.11
N LEU A 306 -16.92 1.12 -9.95
CA LEU A 306 -18.30 0.70 -10.17
C LEU A 306 -18.95 0.18 -8.89
N LEU A 307 -18.27 -0.70 -8.15
CA LEU A 307 -18.76 -1.25 -6.88
C LEU A 307 -18.90 -0.15 -5.82
N ALA A 308 -17.92 0.76 -5.72
CA ALA A 308 -17.98 1.89 -4.80
C ALA A 308 -19.14 2.83 -5.10
N LEU A 309 -19.42 3.10 -6.38
CA LEU A 309 -20.57 3.88 -6.81
C LEU A 309 -21.89 3.18 -6.53
N ALA A 310 -22.01 1.89 -6.86
CA ALA A 310 -23.21 1.10 -6.60
C ALA A 310 -23.55 1.08 -5.10
N ALA A 311 -22.56 0.82 -4.24
CA ALA A 311 -22.72 0.86 -2.79
C ALA A 311 -23.07 2.27 -2.28
N GLY A 312 -22.39 3.30 -2.80
CA GLY A 312 -22.69 4.69 -2.45
C GLY A 312 -24.12 5.10 -2.81
N LEU A 313 -24.62 4.67 -3.97
CA LEU A 313 -25.98 4.92 -4.42
C LEU A 313 -27.01 4.18 -3.58
N ALA A 314 -26.80 2.88 -3.33
CA ALA A 314 -27.66 2.11 -2.44
C ALA A 314 -27.76 2.77 -1.04
N GLN A 315 -26.62 3.14 -0.46
CA GLN A 315 -26.61 3.76 0.87
C GLN A 315 -27.18 5.19 0.91
N THR A 316 -27.08 5.94 -0.19
CA THR A 316 -27.59 7.32 -0.27
C THR A 316 -29.08 7.37 -0.63
N MET A 317 -29.54 6.49 -1.53
CA MET A 317 -30.87 6.56 -2.14
C MET A 317 -31.84 5.53 -1.57
N GLU A 318 -31.40 4.29 -1.36
CA GLU A 318 -32.24 3.21 -0.83
C GLU A 318 -32.26 3.27 0.70
N HIS A 319 -31.08 3.21 1.32
CA HIS A 319 -30.96 3.19 2.79
C HIS A 319 -31.02 4.58 3.41
N LYS A 320 -30.74 5.64 2.64
CA LYS A 320 -30.75 7.04 3.06
C LYS A 320 -29.85 7.33 4.28
N LEU A 321 -28.75 6.60 4.38
CA LEU A 321 -27.72 6.79 5.42
C LEU A 321 -26.88 8.04 5.15
N TYR A 322 -26.59 8.29 3.86
CA TYR A 322 -25.84 9.45 3.42
C TYR A 322 -26.74 10.40 2.60
N ARG A 323 -26.41 11.69 2.62
CA ARG A 323 -27.16 12.72 1.90
C ARG A 323 -26.70 12.86 0.46
N GLU A 324 -25.39 12.74 0.24
CA GLU A 324 -24.71 13.02 -1.01
C GLU A 324 -23.48 12.10 -1.15
N ILE A 325 -23.13 11.81 -2.39
CA ILE A 325 -21.89 11.14 -2.78
C ILE A 325 -20.94 12.20 -3.29
N ILE A 326 -19.74 12.27 -2.73
CA ILE A 326 -18.66 13.12 -3.25
C ILE A 326 -17.66 12.22 -3.96
N VAL A 327 -17.33 12.56 -5.20
CA VAL A 327 -16.28 11.87 -5.96
C VAL A 327 -15.14 12.84 -6.19
N THR A 328 -13.92 12.40 -5.92
CA THR A 328 -12.70 13.15 -6.19
C THR A 328 -11.65 12.26 -6.84
N ARG A 329 -10.83 12.84 -7.72
CA ARG A 329 -9.74 12.17 -8.44
C ARG A 329 -8.62 13.17 -8.68
N GLU A 330 -7.37 12.71 -8.65
CA GLU A 330 -6.23 13.53 -9.09
C GLU A 330 -6.23 13.66 -10.61
N THR A 331 -6.03 14.88 -11.12
CA THR A 331 -5.96 15.14 -12.56
C THR A 331 -4.51 15.09 -12.99
N ILE A 332 -4.07 13.97 -13.57
CA ILE A 332 -2.72 13.85 -14.14
C ILE A 332 -2.78 14.17 -15.63
N PRO A 333 -2.31 15.34 -16.10
CA PRO A 333 -2.26 15.66 -17.52
C PRO A 333 -1.39 14.64 -18.28
N VAL A 334 -1.88 14.15 -19.42
CA VAL A 334 -1.08 13.35 -20.36
C VAL A 334 -0.47 14.31 -21.38
N GLY A 335 0.80 14.69 -21.20
CA GLY A 335 1.53 15.58 -22.11
C GLY A 335 1.71 17.00 -21.58
N GLU A 336 1.56 18.01 -22.44
CA GLU A 336 1.62 19.42 -22.02
C GLU A 336 0.44 19.75 -21.10
N ASP A 337 0.73 20.52 -20.04
CA ASP A 337 -0.28 21.02 -19.11
C ASP A 337 -1.35 21.77 -19.91
N ILE A 338 -2.60 21.29 -19.85
CA ILE A 338 -3.74 21.83 -20.61
C ILE A 338 -4.03 23.28 -20.17
N GLY A 339 -3.37 23.74 -19.09
CA GLY A 339 -3.50 25.07 -18.54
C GLY A 339 -4.86 25.24 -17.86
N PHE A 340 -5.22 26.48 -17.57
CA PHE A 340 -6.49 26.76 -16.92
C PHE A 340 -7.65 26.64 -17.93
N LEU A 341 -8.41 25.55 -17.84
CA LEU A 341 -9.71 25.47 -18.50
C LEU A 341 -10.66 26.55 -17.93
N PRO A 342 -11.30 27.40 -18.76
CA PRO A 342 -12.36 28.30 -18.33
C PRO A 342 -13.63 27.49 -18.02
N GLY A 343 -14.39 27.89 -16.99
CA GLY A 343 -15.62 27.18 -16.60
C GLY A 343 -15.72 26.91 -15.09
N SER A 344 -16.80 26.23 -14.70
CA SER A 344 -17.03 25.73 -13.34
C SER A 344 -16.05 24.62 -12.97
N GLU A 345 -15.87 24.34 -11.67
CA GLU A 345 -15.01 23.24 -11.21
C GLU A 345 -15.36 21.91 -11.89
N GLU A 346 -16.65 21.62 -12.02
CA GLU A 346 -17.16 20.39 -12.63
C GLU A 346 -16.79 20.31 -14.11
N GLU A 347 -17.00 21.38 -14.88
CA GLU A 347 -16.64 21.43 -16.32
C GLU A 347 -15.14 21.21 -16.56
N LYS A 348 -14.27 21.65 -15.64
CA LYS A 348 -12.81 21.44 -15.73
C LYS A 348 -12.42 20.00 -15.44
N MET A 349 -13.19 19.32 -14.59
CA MET A 349 -12.96 17.93 -14.21
C MET A 349 -13.59 16.97 -15.22
N THR A 350 -14.63 17.36 -15.96
CA THR A 350 -15.39 16.51 -16.89
C THR A 350 -14.51 15.66 -17.82
N PRO A 351 -13.44 16.18 -18.48
CA PRO A 351 -12.60 15.36 -19.35
C PRO A 351 -11.94 14.17 -18.63
N TRP A 352 -11.68 14.31 -17.33
CA TRP A 352 -11.04 13.31 -16.48
C TRP A 352 -12.05 12.31 -15.89
N MET A 353 -13.34 12.59 -16.01
CA MET A 353 -14.44 11.86 -15.38
C MET A 353 -15.21 10.97 -16.35
N GLY A 354 -14.77 10.83 -17.61
CA GLY A 354 -15.43 9.96 -18.60
C GLY A 354 -15.71 8.55 -18.07
N ALA A 355 -14.70 7.88 -17.52
CA ALA A 355 -14.86 6.55 -16.93
C ALA A 355 -15.84 6.49 -15.74
N LEU A 356 -15.97 7.60 -14.98
CA LEU A 356 -16.96 7.71 -13.90
C LEU A 356 -18.36 7.80 -14.48
N LEU A 357 -18.55 8.63 -15.52
CA LEU A 357 -19.82 8.81 -16.21
C LEU A 357 -20.26 7.51 -16.90
N ASP A 358 -19.34 6.77 -17.51
CA ASP A 358 -19.61 5.45 -18.10
C ASP A 358 -20.12 4.46 -17.05
N ASN A 359 -19.52 4.44 -15.85
CA ASN A 359 -20.01 3.60 -14.74
C ASN A 359 -21.42 4.03 -14.28
N LEU A 360 -21.71 5.33 -14.24
CA LEU A 360 -23.05 5.82 -13.91
C LEU A 360 -24.08 5.46 -14.98
N GLU A 361 -23.70 5.45 -16.26
CA GLU A 361 -24.57 4.96 -17.32
C GLU A 361 -24.96 3.50 -17.07
N VAL A 362 -24.00 2.62 -16.75
CA VAL A 362 -24.28 1.21 -16.40
C VAL A 362 -25.26 1.10 -15.23
N LEU A 363 -25.13 1.97 -14.22
CA LEU A 363 -25.98 1.99 -13.02
C LEU A 363 -27.35 2.63 -13.23
N THR A 364 -27.61 3.25 -14.39
CA THR A 364 -28.89 3.91 -14.74
C THR A 364 -29.72 3.12 -15.72
N VAL A 365 -29.17 2.07 -16.33
CA VAL A 365 -29.92 1.16 -17.20
C VAL A 365 -30.80 0.25 -16.35
N SER A 366 -31.90 0.79 -15.82
CA SER A 366 -33.04 -0.03 -15.38
C SER A 366 -34.02 -0.21 -16.55
N GLU A 367 -34.52 -1.43 -16.71
CA GLU A 367 -35.34 -1.86 -17.86
C GLU A 367 -36.76 -1.28 -17.88
N GLU A 368 -37.21 -0.59 -16.83
CA GLU A 368 -38.64 -0.31 -16.63
C GLU A 368 -39.13 1.07 -17.13
N GLY A 369 -38.25 1.99 -17.55
CA GLY A 369 -38.61 3.41 -17.69
C GLY A 369 -38.58 4.06 -19.09
N GLY A 370 -38.09 3.39 -20.13
CA GLY A 370 -37.81 4.03 -21.42
C GLY A 370 -36.85 5.25 -21.33
N GLU A 371 -36.77 6.09 -22.37
CA GLU A 371 -35.92 7.30 -22.37
C GLU A 371 -36.30 8.32 -21.27
N TRP A 372 -37.58 8.39 -20.91
CA TRP A 372 -38.08 9.36 -19.94
C TRP A 372 -37.72 8.99 -18.50
N GLY A 373 -37.80 7.71 -18.13
CA GLY A 373 -37.32 7.22 -16.83
C GLY A 373 -35.83 7.43 -16.65
N ARG A 374 -35.04 7.20 -17.71
CA ARG A 374 -33.58 7.46 -17.70
C ARG A 374 -33.25 8.93 -17.47
N ALA A 375 -33.98 9.86 -18.10
CA ALA A 375 -33.74 11.29 -17.92
C ALA A 375 -34.02 11.75 -16.47
N VAL A 376 -35.08 11.23 -15.85
CA VAL A 376 -35.40 11.53 -14.45
C VAL A 376 -34.37 10.92 -13.50
N THR A 377 -33.94 9.67 -13.73
CA THR A 377 -32.90 9.03 -12.94
C THR A 377 -31.57 9.77 -13.06
N ASN A 378 -31.18 10.19 -14.26
CA ASN A 378 -29.96 10.97 -14.49
C ASN A 378 -30.00 12.33 -13.79
N ASP A 379 -31.14 13.02 -13.80
CA ASP A 379 -31.30 14.28 -13.07
C ASP A 379 -31.23 14.06 -11.54
N MET A 380 -31.83 12.99 -11.03
CA MET A 380 -31.72 12.67 -9.60
C MET A 380 -30.28 12.32 -9.19
N LEU A 381 -29.54 11.61 -10.04
CA LEU A 381 -28.15 11.24 -9.79
C LEU A 381 -27.21 12.43 -9.83
N SER A 382 -27.37 13.34 -10.79
CA SER A 382 -26.57 14.57 -10.89
C SER A 382 -26.75 15.49 -9.67
N HIS A 383 -27.92 15.42 -9.02
CA HIS A 383 -28.17 16.14 -7.78
C HIS A 383 -27.50 15.46 -6.57
N ARG A 384 -27.40 14.13 -6.55
CA ARG A 384 -26.84 13.36 -5.41
C ARG A 384 -25.33 13.15 -5.48
N ILE A 385 -24.76 13.09 -6.68
CA ILE A 385 -23.33 12.91 -6.90
C ILE A 385 -22.72 14.28 -7.17
N LYS A 386 -21.67 14.62 -6.43
CA LYS A 386 -20.91 15.86 -6.58
C LYS A 386 -19.46 15.55 -6.86
N ILE A 387 -19.00 15.92 -8.05
CA ILE A 387 -17.60 15.84 -8.42
C ILE A 387 -16.88 17.05 -7.82
N ARG A 388 -15.82 16.81 -7.05
CA ARG A 388 -15.02 17.84 -6.38
C ARG A 388 -13.54 17.59 -6.61
N SER A 389 -12.78 18.64 -6.83
CA SER A 389 -11.32 18.58 -6.83
C SER A 389 -10.78 18.53 -5.40
N LEU A 390 -9.60 17.94 -5.23
CA LEU A 390 -8.95 17.79 -3.92
C LEU A 390 -8.70 19.14 -3.23
N ASN A 391 -8.39 20.18 -4.02
CA ASN A 391 -8.17 21.52 -3.51
C ASN A 391 -9.40 22.11 -2.82
N PHE A 392 -10.61 21.74 -3.26
CA PHE A 392 -11.87 22.16 -2.66
C PHE A 392 -12.28 21.31 -1.46
N MET A 393 -11.66 20.16 -1.25
CA MET A 393 -11.88 19.31 -0.08
C MET A 393 -11.19 19.87 1.17
N ARG A 394 -10.05 20.56 0.98
CA ARG A 394 -9.20 21.05 2.06
C ARG A 394 -9.95 22.00 3.02
N GLY A 395 -9.93 21.65 4.31
CA GLY A 395 -10.50 22.48 5.38
C GLY A 395 -12.02 22.43 5.48
N ARG A 396 -12.67 21.49 4.80
CA ARG A 396 -14.12 21.28 4.89
C ARG A 396 -14.44 20.09 5.79
N THR A 397 -15.58 20.16 6.44
CA THR A 397 -16.17 19.03 7.18
C THR A 397 -17.31 18.44 6.37
N PHE A 398 -17.22 17.16 6.05
CA PHE A 398 -18.27 16.43 5.34
C PHE A 398 -19.10 15.60 6.32
N LEU A 399 -20.28 16.10 6.68
CA LEU A 399 -21.23 15.39 7.54
C LEU A 399 -22.18 14.55 6.68
N ASP A 400 -22.41 13.30 7.07
CA ASP A 400 -23.34 12.36 6.43
C ASP A 400 -23.12 12.23 4.92
N ARG A 401 -21.86 12.14 4.47
CA ARG A 401 -21.51 12.00 3.05
C ARG A 401 -20.70 10.75 2.78
N TYR A 402 -20.97 10.12 1.64
CA TYR A 402 -20.18 9.01 1.12
C TYR A 402 -19.11 9.57 0.19
N VAL A 403 -17.83 9.39 0.53
CA VAL A 403 -16.72 9.98 -0.23
C VAL A 403 -15.97 8.88 -0.98
N ILE A 404 -15.85 9.05 -2.29
CA ILE A 404 -15.09 8.17 -3.18
C ILE A 404 -13.86 8.94 -3.65
N ILE A 405 -12.68 8.40 -3.34
CA ILE A 405 -11.39 8.90 -3.83
C ILE A 405 -10.92 7.93 -4.91
N ASP A 406 -11.18 8.29 -6.16
CA ASP A 406 -10.82 7.48 -7.31
C ASP A 406 -9.36 7.72 -7.72
N GLU A 407 -8.68 6.66 -8.18
CA GLU A 407 -7.23 6.65 -8.44
C GLU A 407 -6.39 7.23 -7.28
N ALA A 408 -6.70 6.84 -6.04
CA ALA A 408 -6.02 7.36 -4.86
C ALA A 408 -4.49 7.14 -4.86
N GLN A 409 -3.98 6.17 -5.63
CA GLN A 409 -2.54 5.94 -5.79
C GLN A 409 -1.79 7.08 -6.48
N ASN A 410 -2.52 7.96 -7.19
CA ASN A 410 -1.97 9.15 -7.82
C ASN A 410 -1.81 10.32 -6.83
N LEU A 411 -2.30 10.18 -5.60
CA LEU A 411 -2.21 11.20 -4.57
C LEU A 411 -0.90 11.10 -3.81
N SER A 412 -0.31 12.26 -3.51
CA SER A 412 0.79 12.32 -2.55
C SER A 412 0.29 12.05 -1.13
N ALA A 413 1.19 11.55 -0.26
CA ALA A 413 0.88 11.33 1.16
C ALA A 413 0.34 12.59 1.86
N LYS A 414 0.79 13.78 1.45
CA LYS A 414 0.32 15.06 1.98
C LYS A 414 -1.11 15.37 1.56
N GLN A 415 -1.49 15.05 0.33
CA GLN A 415 -2.87 15.21 -0.16
C GLN A 415 -3.80 14.23 0.54
N MET A 416 -3.40 12.95 0.67
CA MET A 416 -4.16 11.95 1.42
C MET A 416 -4.41 12.37 2.87
N LYS A 417 -3.39 12.92 3.56
CA LYS A 417 -3.54 13.43 4.93
C LYS A 417 -4.43 14.68 5.06
N THR A 418 -4.67 15.37 3.94
CA THR A 418 -5.50 16.59 3.91
C THR A 418 -6.99 16.27 3.80
N LEU A 419 -7.32 15.12 3.21
CA LEU A 419 -8.66 14.54 3.18
C LEU A 419 -8.98 13.92 4.53
#